data_AF-A0A353MDU6-F1
#
_entry.id   AF-A0A353MDU6-F1
#
_cell.length_a   1.000
_cell.length_b   1.000
_cell.length_c   1.000
_cell.angle_alpha   90.00
_cell.angle_beta   90.00
_cell.angle_gamma   90.00
#
_symmetry.space_group_name_H-M   'P 1'
#
loop_
_entity.id
_entity.type
_entity.pdbx_description
1 polymer ?
#
loop_
_entity_poly.entity_id
_entity_poly.type
_entity_poly.pdbx_seq_one_letter_code
_entity_poly.pdbx_strand_id
1 'polypeptide(L)'
;MFVLRVLLSFSLAAALAFSMGCAGLHQGGDGNKSAAEGAVGPLSLNGAGFPPPDLPPPGGGELAALSAVDRPAAVPQSYGREASVPQASERQASERQAFDAVVGELERRVRGKVSGATEPLVEYRGADGFFGMAVPVPKSVELEMRLKKSWREGCPVPISDLSYLVLGYWDFDGKPQIGELVVHRKLALAMVTAFGELYALRFSIDRMEPIERYDGDDDRSMEANNTSAFNCRDVAGRPGVFSNHSYGTAIDINPVQNPFLVPKNEALKALGWNGTEKKADFLERLGYPHIGTVASFCEKQVANCRVSPSKGLPFLDRTNPAPGLLVEGPVLQAFTSRGFEWGGLWRNSVDYQHLEVKPAKLR
;
A
#
# COMPACT_ATOMS: atom_id res chain seq x y z
N MET A 1 6.90 -46.63 42.66
CA MET A 1 8.18 -46.95 43.33
C MET A 1 8.95 -47.93 42.44
N PHE A 2 10.29 -47.79 42.33
CA PHE A 2 11.24 -48.34 41.34
C PHE A 2 11.45 -47.43 40.10
N VAL A 3 12.45 -46.52 40.07
CA VAL A 3 13.94 -46.61 40.04
C VAL A 3 14.52 -46.60 38.61
N LEU A 4 14.99 -45.41 38.23
CA LEU A 4 16.22 -45.02 37.51
C LEU A 4 16.95 -46.04 36.60
N ARG A 5 17.25 -45.63 35.34
CA ARG A 5 18.58 -45.84 34.74
C ARG A 5 18.90 -44.85 33.60
N VAL A 6 20.00 -44.14 33.81
CA VAL A 6 20.74 -43.25 32.89
C VAL A 6 21.68 -44.11 32.04
N LEU A 7 21.86 -43.79 30.76
CA LEU A 7 23.06 -44.12 29.99
C LEU A 7 23.47 -42.93 29.12
N LEU A 8 24.58 -42.29 29.52
CA LEU A 8 25.45 -41.50 28.65
C LEU A 8 26.34 -42.44 27.85
N SER A 9 26.62 -42.10 26.59
CA SER A 9 27.78 -42.63 25.86
C SER A 9 28.58 -41.47 25.28
N PHE A 10 29.80 -41.32 25.80
CA PHE A 10 30.91 -40.51 25.26
C PHE A 10 31.71 -41.37 24.27
N SER A 11 32.20 -40.77 23.18
CA SER A 11 33.46 -41.18 22.52
C SER A 11 34.19 -39.95 21.96
N LEU A 12 35.33 -39.64 22.59
CA LEU A 12 36.56 -39.02 22.06
C LEU A 12 37.16 -39.94 20.97
N ALA A 13 38.07 -39.63 20.05
CA ALA A 13 38.95 -38.53 19.62
C ALA A 13 39.35 -38.90 18.15
N ALA A 14 39.97 -38.10 17.28
CA ALA A 14 41.29 -37.51 17.40
C ALA A 14 41.59 -36.61 16.19
N ALA A 15 42.46 -35.63 16.43
CA ALA A 15 43.00 -34.68 15.48
C ALA A 15 44.13 -35.27 14.62
N LEU A 16 44.32 -34.71 13.42
CA LEU A 16 45.63 -34.66 12.76
C LEU A 16 45.69 -33.40 11.89
N ALA A 17 46.60 -32.51 12.27
CA ALA A 17 47.05 -31.37 11.49
C ALA A 17 48.27 -31.76 10.66
N PHE A 18 48.39 -31.24 9.43
CA PHE A 18 49.68 -31.03 8.78
C PHE A 18 49.62 -29.82 7.85
N SER A 19 50.68 -29.01 7.90
CA SER A 19 50.86 -27.69 7.29
C SER A 19 51.65 -27.73 5.99
N MET A 20 51.75 -26.53 5.36
CA MET A 20 52.63 -26.10 4.25
C MET A 20 52.12 -26.51 2.86
N GLY A 21 51.95 -25.63 1.87
CA GLY A 21 52.47 -24.29 1.62
C GLY A 21 53.16 -24.30 0.25
N CYS A 22 52.71 -23.47 -0.71
CA CYS A 22 53.55 -22.73 -1.66
C CYS A 22 52.76 -21.97 -2.73
N ALA A 23 53.35 -20.83 -3.10
CA ALA A 23 52.96 -19.76 -4.01
C ALA A 23 52.80 -20.12 -5.51
N GLY A 24 52.11 -19.23 -6.24
CA GLY A 24 52.17 -19.07 -7.71
C GLY A 24 50.97 -18.24 -8.21
N LEU A 25 51.06 -16.91 -8.31
CA LEU A 25 51.33 -16.11 -9.53
C LEU A 25 50.36 -16.34 -10.72
N HIS A 26 49.47 -15.36 -10.95
CA HIS A 26 49.05 -14.83 -12.26
C HIS A 26 48.31 -13.49 -12.02
N GLN A 27 48.86 -12.33 -12.40
CA GLN A 27 48.60 -11.61 -13.68
C GLN A 27 47.11 -11.65 -14.06
N GLY A 28 46.35 -10.56 -14.08
CA GLY A 28 46.59 -9.30 -14.80
C GLY A 28 45.44 -9.18 -15.81
N GLY A 29 44.66 -8.10 -15.75
CA GLY A 29 43.49 -7.96 -16.62
C GLY A 29 42.60 -6.78 -16.27
N ASP A 30 43.12 -5.58 -16.53
CA ASP A 30 42.34 -4.34 -16.62
C ASP A 30 41.24 -4.46 -17.67
N GLY A 31 40.04 -4.00 -17.31
CA GLY A 31 38.86 -3.92 -18.18
C GLY A 31 38.18 -2.56 -18.05
N ASN A 32 38.89 -1.51 -18.46
CA ASN A 32 38.39 -0.16 -18.69
C ASN A 32 37.29 -0.17 -19.78
N LYS A 33 36.17 0.53 -19.57
CA LYS A 33 35.37 1.16 -20.65
C LYS A 33 34.57 2.36 -20.12
N SER A 34 35.08 3.55 -20.47
CA SER A 34 34.37 4.75 -20.98
C SER A 34 33.25 5.33 -20.10
N ALA A 35 33.36 6.50 -19.46
CA ALA A 35 33.78 7.84 -19.91
C ALA A 35 33.04 8.34 -21.15
N ALA A 36 32.08 9.25 -20.93
CA ALA A 36 31.65 10.26 -21.88
C ALA A 36 31.53 11.59 -21.13
N GLU A 37 32.57 12.41 -21.27
CA GLU A 37 32.56 13.83 -20.98
C GLU A 37 31.72 14.56 -22.04
N GLY A 38 30.99 15.59 -21.59
CA GLY A 38 30.34 16.58 -22.43
C GLY A 38 30.27 17.89 -21.66
N ALA A 39 31.41 18.58 -21.60
CA ALA A 39 31.50 19.93 -21.06
C ALA A 39 30.88 20.93 -22.03
N VAL A 40 29.96 21.77 -21.54
CA VAL A 40 29.64 23.07 -22.13
C VAL A 40 29.59 24.08 -20.99
N GLY A 41 30.36 25.16 -21.14
CA GLY A 41 30.62 26.17 -20.12
C GLY A 41 29.44 27.08 -19.77
N PRO A 42 29.65 28.06 -18.86
CA PRO A 42 28.59 28.68 -18.09
C PRO A 42 27.97 29.88 -18.82
N LEU A 43 26.64 29.97 -18.77
CA LEU A 43 25.92 31.21 -19.03
C LEU A 43 25.38 31.77 -17.72
N SER A 44 25.98 32.90 -17.33
CA SER A 44 25.52 33.80 -16.29
C SER A 44 24.35 34.62 -16.81
N LEU A 45 23.21 34.63 -16.10
CA LEU A 45 22.23 35.70 -16.17
C LEU A 45 21.61 35.95 -14.79
N ASN A 46 21.74 37.21 -14.37
CA ASN A 46 21.18 37.81 -13.18
C ASN A 46 19.64 37.88 -13.24
N GLY A 47 19.03 37.67 -12.07
CA GLY A 47 17.91 38.42 -11.48
C GLY A 47 16.70 38.84 -12.33
N ALA A 48 15.52 38.35 -11.94
CA ALA A 48 14.34 39.18 -11.70
C ALA A 48 13.27 38.36 -10.97
N GLY A 49 12.72 38.91 -9.88
CA GLY A 49 11.61 38.32 -9.13
C GLY A 49 10.29 38.38 -9.91
N PHE A 50 9.48 37.34 -9.75
CA PHE A 50 8.09 37.31 -10.22
C PHE A 50 7.14 37.56 -9.04
N PRO A 51 6.24 38.55 -9.11
CA PRO A 51 5.12 38.68 -8.18
C PRO A 51 3.95 37.74 -8.54
N PRO A 52 3.05 37.44 -7.59
CA PRO A 52 1.95 36.47 -7.77
C PRO A 52 0.79 37.01 -8.64
N PRO A 53 -0.07 36.13 -9.18
CA PRO A 53 -1.23 36.53 -9.97
C PRO A 53 -2.45 36.91 -9.10
N ASP A 54 -3.04 38.07 -9.41
CA ASP A 54 -4.33 38.53 -8.87
C ASP A 54 -5.52 38.01 -9.72
N LEU A 55 -6.61 37.64 -9.03
CA LEU A 55 -7.93 37.27 -9.58
C LEU A 55 -8.98 38.37 -9.26
N PRO A 56 -10.18 38.35 -9.91
CA PRO A 56 -10.80 39.52 -10.56
C PRO A 56 -11.92 40.20 -9.74
N PRO A 57 -12.48 41.32 -10.23
CA PRO A 57 -13.81 41.79 -9.81
C PRO A 57 -14.92 41.47 -10.85
N PRO A 58 -16.20 41.46 -10.40
CA PRO A 58 -17.32 40.94 -11.17
C PRO A 58 -17.92 41.97 -12.12
N GLY A 59 -18.28 41.54 -13.34
CA GLY A 59 -19.07 42.33 -14.30
C GLY A 59 -20.53 41.87 -14.30
N GLY A 60 -21.43 42.76 -13.89
CA GLY A 60 -22.88 42.62 -14.05
C GLY A 60 -23.42 43.36 -15.28
N GLY A 61 -24.71 43.12 -15.56
CA GLY A 61 -25.51 43.79 -16.60
C GLY A 61 -25.68 42.92 -17.86
N GLU A 62 -26.84 42.82 -18.51
CA GLU A 62 -28.16 43.41 -18.31
C GLU A 62 -29.15 42.63 -19.20
N LEU A 63 -30.42 42.60 -18.80
CA LEU A 63 -31.54 42.05 -19.54
C LEU A 63 -31.89 42.92 -20.75
N ALA A 64 -32.14 42.32 -21.91
CA ALA A 64 -32.85 42.97 -23.01
C ALA A 64 -33.99 42.07 -23.53
N ALA A 65 -35.17 42.68 -23.62
CA ALA A 65 -36.45 42.06 -23.91
C ALA A 65 -36.87 42.18 -25.39
N LEU A 66 -37.54 41.13 -25.87
CA LEU A 66 -38.74 41.07 -26.73
C LEU A 66 -38.83 41.88 -28.06
N SER A 67 -39.09 41.15 -29.16
CA SER A 67 -40.35 41.23 -29.94
C SER A 67 -40.48 40.00 -30.86
N ALA A 68 -41.52 39.17 -30.75
CA ALA A 68 -42.71 39.11 -31.63
C ALA A 68 -42.32 39.01 -33.14
N VAL A 69 -42.74 38.00 -33.91
CA VAL A 69 -44.12 37.72 -34.37
C VAL A 69 -44.12 36.37 -35.15
N ASP A 70 -45.30 35.77 -35.27
CA ASP A 70 -45.78 34.72 -36.21
C ASP A 70 -45.86 33.24 -35.78
N ARG A 71 -47.12 32.79 -35.77
CA ARG A 71 -47.63 31.42 -35.89
C ARG A 71 -48.93 31.51 -36.73
N PRO A 72 -49.45 30.44 -37.35
CA PRO A 72 -48.87 29.09 -37.51
C PRO A 72 -49.07 28.48 -38.91
N ALA A 73 -48.37 27.38 -39.20
CA ALA A 73 -48.86 26.37 -40.14
C ALA A 73 -48.78 24.99 -39.48
N ALA A 74 -49.89 24.27 -39.52
CA ALA A 74 -50.09 22.97 -38.90
C ALA A 74 -49.17 21.90 -39.52
N VAL A 75 -48.46 21.16 -38.65
CA VAL A 75 -47.77 19.92 -39.00
C VAL A 75 -48.54 18.77 -38.34
N PRO A 76 -48.81 17.65 -39.04
CA PRO A 76 -49.65 16.59 -38.52
C PRO A 76 -49.00 15.90 -37.31
N GLN A 77 -49.79 15.68 -36.26
CA GLN A 77 -49.44 14.81 -35.15
C GLN A 77 -49.30 13.37 -35.66
N SER A 78 -48.07 12.90 -35.82
CA SER A 78 -47.79 11.47 -35.67
C SER A 78 -47.79 11.18 -34.16
N TYR A 79 -48.70 10.31 -33.72
CA TYR A 79 -48.70 9.75 -32.38
C TYR A 79 -47.42 8.93 -32.19
N GLY A 80 -46.34 9.58 -31.77
CA GLY A 80 -45.22 8.90 -31.13
C GLY A 80 -45.72 8.37 -29.79
N ARG A 81 -45.57 7.06 -29.54
CA ARG A 81 -45.71 6.51 -28.19
C ARG A 81 -44.78 7.30 -27.27
N GLU A 82 -45.35 8.11 -26.38
CA GLU A 82 -44.61 8.61 -25.23
C GLU A 82 -44.10 7.37 -24.48
N ALA A 83 -42.78 7.18 -24.49
CA ALA A 83 -42.17 6.23 -23.57
C ALA A 83 -42.52 6.72 -22.16
N SER A 84 -43.38 5.98 -21.47
CA SER A 84 -43.78 6.28 -20.10
C SER A 84 -42.54 6.39 -19.23
N VAL A 85 -42.25 7.61 -18.76
CA VAL A 85 -41.17 7.86 -17.82
C VAL A 85 -41.49 7.09 -16.53
N PRO A 86 -40.62 6.16 -16.05
CA PRO A 86 -40.92 5.36 -14.88
C PRO A 86 -41.19 6.24 -13.67
N GLN A 87 -42.20 5.88 -12.88
CA GLN A 87 -42.55 6.60 -11.65
C GLN A 87 -41.37 6.54 -10.67
N ALA A 88 -41.24 7.54 -9.79
CA ALA A 88 -40.11 7.62 -8.85
C ALA A 88 -39.95 6.35 -7.98
N SER A 89 -41.05 5.68 -7.64
CA SER A 89 -41.07 4.41 -6.93
C SER A 89 -40.50 3.23 -7.74
N GLU A 90 -40.77 3.18 -9.05
CA GLU A 90 -40.25 2.16 -9.95
C GLU A 90 -38.75 2.35 -10.19
N ARG A 91 -38.28 3.60 -10.27
CA ARG A 91 -36.85 3.91 -10.34
C ARG A 91 -36.11 3.47 -9.08
N GLN A 92 -36.63 3.80 -7.90
CA GLN A 92 -36.06 3.38 -6.62
C GLN A 92 -36.04 1.86 -6.47
N ALA A 93 -37.10 1.17 -6.90
CA ALA A 93 -37.13 -0.29 -6.90
C ALA A 93 -36.09 -0.90 -7.85
N SER A 94 -35.93 -0.31 -9.06
CA SER A 94 -34.93 -0.75 -10.04
C SER A 94 -33.49 -0.51 -9.56
N GLU A 95 -33.21 0.65 -8.97
CA GLU A 95 -31.91 0.97 -8.38
C GLU A 95 -31.57 0.03 -7.23
N ARG A 96 -32.55 -0.27 -6.37
CA ARG A 96 -32.39 -1.24 -5.28
C ARG A 96 -32.12 -2.65 -5.79
N GLN A 97 -32.86 -3.10 -6.81
CA GLN A 97 -32.65 -4.41 -7.42
C GLN A 97 -31.26 -4.51 -8.07
N ALA A 98 -30.81 -3.44 -8.74
CA ALA A 98 -29.47 -3.38 -9.30
C ALA A 98 -28.38 -3.43 -8.21
N PHE A 99 -28.58 -2.71 -7.10
CA PHE A 99 -27.69 -2.76 -5.94
C PHE A 99 -27.64 -4.18 -5.33
N ASP A 100 -28.79 -4.79 -5.06
CA ASP A 100 -28.88 -6.14 -4.48
C ASP A 100 -28.19 -7.18 -5.39
N ALA A 101 -28.32 -7.04 -6.72
CA ALA A 101 -27.63 -7.91 -7.68
C ALA A 101 -26.09 -7.76 -7.61
N VAL A 102 -25.59 -6.53 -7.47
CA VAL A 102 -24.16 -6.24 -7.31
C VAL A 102 -23.62 -6.82 -6.01
N VAL A 103 -24.34 -6.65 -4.90
CA VAL A 103 -23.97 -7.23 -3.59
C VAL A 103 -23.96 -8.75 -3.65
N GLY A 104 -25.00 -9.35 -4.26
CA GLY A 104 -25.07 -10.79 -4.45
C GLY A 104 -23.92 -11.33 -5.30
N GLU A 105 -23.54 -10.63 -6.37
CA GLU A 105 -22.37 -11.00 -7.19
C GLU A 105 -21.06 -10.96 -6.40
N LEU A 106 -20.84 -9.87 -5.66
CA LEU A 106 -19.65 -9.71 -4.83
C LEU A 106 -19.52 -10.86 -3.83
N GLU A 107 -20.60 -11.18 -3.12
CA GLU A 107 -20.63 -12.29 -2.17
C GLU A 107 -20.32 -13.63 -2.86
N ARG A 108 -20.95 -13.92 -4.01
CA ARG A 108 -20.68 -15.16 -4.75
C ARG A 108 -19.21 -15.28 -5.14
N ARG A 109 -18.58 -14.19 -5.58
CA ARG A 109 -17.15 -14.15 -5.93
C ARG A 109 -16.27 -14.43 -4.71
N VAL A 110 -16.55 -13.80 -3.57
CA VAL A 110 -15.82 -14.03 -2.32
C VAL A 110 -15.94 -15.49 -1.87
N ARG A 111 -17.17 -16.03 -1.81
CA ARG A 111 -17.41 -17.43 -1.43
C ARG A 111 -16.76 -18.41 -2.39
N GLY A 112 -16.75 -18.10 -3.69
CA GLY A 112 -16.09 -18.90 -4.70
C GLY A 112 -14.58 -19.04 -4.45
N LYS A 113 -13.91 -17.95 -4.04
CA LYS A 113 -12.46 -17.97 -3.75
C LYS A 113 -12.08 -18.77 -2.51
N VAL A 114 -12.93 -18.77 -1.49
CA VAL A 114 -12.72 -19.55 -0.28
C VAL A 114 -13.34 -20.96 -0.35
N SER A 115 -13.91 -21.34 -1.50
CA SER A 115 -14.49 -22.67 -1.67
C SER A 115 -13.43 -23.75 -1.53
N GLY A 116 -13.66 -24.71 -0.63
CA GLY A 116 -12.68 -25.75 -0.27
C GLY A 116 -11.80 -25.42 0.95
N ALA A 117 -11.93 -24.24 1.54
CA ALA A 117 -11.44 -24.00 2.90
C ALA A 117 -12.33 -24.70 3.95
N THR A 118 -11.78 -24.97 5.13
CA THR A 118 -12.57 -25.37 6.31
C THR A 118 -13.52 -24.25 6.75
N GLU A 119 -14.30 -24.49 7.80
CA GLU A 119 -15.19 -23.49 8.43
C GLU A 119 -14.54 -22.09 8.53
N PRO A 120 -15.29 -21.02 8.18
CA PRO A 120 -14.76 -19.67 8.19
C PRO A 120 -14.39 -19.21 9.61
N LEU A 121 -13.26 -18.53 9.72
CA LEU A 121 -12.85 -17.85 10.94
C LEU A 121 -13.63 -16.55 11.15
N VAL A 122 -13.93 -15.86 10.05
CA VAL A 122 -14.74 -14.65 10.01
C VAL A 122 -15.61 -14.69 8.77
N GLU A 123 -16.88 -14.38 8.92
CA GLU A 123 -17.76 -13.95 7.85
C GLU A 123 -18.35 -12.59 8.29
N TYR A 124 -18.16 -11.56 7.48
CA TYR A 124 -18.61 -10.21 7.83
C TYR A 124 -19.35 -9.56 6.67
N ARG A 125 -20.51 -8.99 7.00
CA ARG A 125 -21.32 -8.16 6.13
C ARG A 125 -21.28 -6.75 6.68
N GLY A 126 -20.71 -5.83 5.92
CA GLY A 126 -20.73 -4.43 6.26
C GLY A 126 -22.01 -3.77 5.76
N ALA A 127 -22.20 -2.52 6.16
CA ALA A 127 -23.16 -1.64 5.49
C ALA A 127 -22.77 -1.47 4.00
N ASP A 128 -23.71 -0.96 3.20
CA ASP A 128 -23.47 -0.54 1.82
C ASP A 128 -22.98 -1.64 0.86
N GLY A 129 -23.18 -2.91 1.23
CA GLY A 129 -22.92 -4.04 0.35
C GLY A 129 -21.55 -4.69 0.49
N PHE A 130 -20.75 -4.31 1.50
CA PHE A 130 -19.49 -4.99 1.77
C PHE A 130 -19.72 -6.44 2.19
N PHE A 131 -18.89 -7.34 1.66
CA PHE A 131 -18.76 -8.70 2.13
C PHE A 131 -17.30 -9.11 2.18
N GLY A 132 -16.90 -9.77 3.26
CA GLY A 132 -15.54 -10.28 3.43
C GLY A 132 -15.53 -11.54 4.28
N MET A 133 -14.62 -12.45 3.95
CA MET A 133 -14.42 -13.70 4.67
C MET A 133 -12.95 -13.88 5.04
N ALA A 134 -12.71 -14.48 6.19
CA ALA A 134 -11.40 -14.98 6.60
C ALA A 134 -11.51 -16.48 6.90
N VAL A 135 -10.57 -17.26 6.37
CA VAL A 135 -10.50 -18.72 6.53
C VAL A 135 -9.08 -19.11 6.98
N PRO A 136 -8.86 -20.32 7.52
CA PRO A 136 -7.50 -20.85 7.62
C PRO A 136 -6.87 -20.91 6.24
N VAL A 137 -5.56 -20.69 6.13
CA VAL A 137 -4.86 -20.68 4.83
C VAL A 137 -5.15 -21.98 4.07
N PRO A 138 -5.83 -21.93 2.90
CA PRO A 138 -6.14 -23.13 2.13
C PRO A 138 -4.87 -23.81 1.62
N LYS A 139 -4.93 -25.12 1.38
CA LYS A 139 -3.73 -25.87 0.98
C LYS A 139 -3.11 -25.37 -0.33
N SER A 140 -3.94 -24.93 -1.28
CA SER A 140 -3.50 -24.31 -2.54
C SER A 140 -2.69 -23.04 -2.27
N VAL A 141 -3.20 -22.14 -1.43
CA VAL A 141 -2.52 -20.90 -1.04
C VAL A 141 -1.21 -21.21 -0.30
N GLU A 142 -1.21 -22.15 0.65
CA GLU A 142 0.03 -22.58 1.33
C GLU A 142 1.10 -23.07 0.34
N LEU A 143 0.71 -23.87 -0.66
CA LEU A 143 1.63 -24.39 -1.67
C LEU A 143 2.22 -23.24 -2.51
N GLU A 144 1.41 -22.27 -2.90
CA GLU A 144 1.88 -21.08 -3.60
C GLU A 144 2.84 -20.24 -2.75
N MET A 145 2.50 -19.99 -1.48
CA MET A 145 3.35 -19.24 -0.54
C MET A 145 4.74 -19.86 -0.40
N ARG A 146 4.80 -21.20 -0.30
CA ARG A 146 6.08 -21.95 -0.24
C ARG A 146 6.84 -21.89 -1.55
N LEU A 147 6.14 -22.07 -2.68
CA LEU A 147 6.74 -22.06 -4.01
C LEU A 147 7.35 -20.70 -4.36
N LYS A 148 6.64 -19.63 -4.02
CA LYS A 148 7.06 -18.23 -4.27
C LYS A 148 7.85 -17.63 -3.11
N LYS A 149 8.12 -18.41 -2.06
CA LYS A 149 8.97 -18.05 -0.91
C LYS A 149 8.50 -16.85 -0.08
N SER A 150 7.23 -16.45 -0.22
CA SER A 150 6.58 -15.51 0.70
C SER A 150 6.46 -16.14 2.10
N TRP A 151 6.46 -17.47 2.19
CA TRP A 151 6.67 -18.23 3.42
C TRP A 151 7.73 -19.32 3.21
N ARG A 152 8.57 -19.55 4.22
CA ARG A 152 9.58 -20.63 4.26
C ARG A 152 9.86 -21.07 5.69
N GLU A 153 10.54 -22.21 5.84
CA GLU A 153 11.06 -22.61 7.15
C GLU A 153 11.99 -21.52 7.72
N GLY A 154 11.84 -21.22 9.01
CA GLY A 154 12.50 -20.10 9.67
C GLY A 154 11.70 -18.79 9.71
N CYS A 155 10.57 -18.69 9.00
CA CYS A 155 9.64 -17.57 9.18
C CYS A 155 9.10 -17.53 10.61
N PRO A 156 8.88 -16.32 11.16
CA PRO A 156 8.59 -16.17 12.59
C PRO A 156 7.18 -16.60 13.00
N VAL A 157 6.30 -16.85 12.02
CA VAL A 157 4.91 -17.25 12.24
C VAL A 157 4.60 -18.51 11.41
N PRO A 158 4.12 -19.60 12.02
CA PRO A 158 3.70 -20.79 11.28
C PRO A 158 2.44 -20.51 10.47
N ILE A 159 2.24 -21.22 9.35
CA ILE A 159 1.07 -21.04 8.48
C ILE A 159 -0.27 -21.24 9.23
N SER A 160 -0.30 -22.11 10.25
CA SER A 160 -1.48 -22.33 11.10
C SER A 160 -1.93 -21.11 11.90
N ASP A 161 -1.02 -20.16 12.11
CA ASP A 161 -1.28 -18.88 12.78
C ASP A 161 -1.50 -17.74 11.78
N LEU A 162 -1.56 -18.04 10.48
CA LEU A 162 -2.00 -17.13 9.43
C LEU A 162 -3.45 -17.43 9.03
N SER A 163 -4.09 -16.44 8.42
CA SER A 163 -5.43 -16.54 7.84
C SER A 163 -5.43 -15.90 6.47
N TYR A 164 -6.13 -16.55 5.54
CA TYR A 164 -6.38 -16.04 4.20
C TYR A 164 -7.73 -15.32 4.17
N LEU A 165 -7.72 -14.09 3.67
CA LEU A 165 -8.86 -13.20 3.61
C LEU A 165 -9.23 -12.96 2.15
N VAL A 166 -10.53 -12.92 1.89
CA VAL A 166 -11.08 -12.45 0.61
C VAL A 166 -12.11 -11.37 0.92
N LEU A 167 -11.89 -10.17 0.39
CA LEU A 167 -12.59 -8.94 0.80
C LEU A 167 -13.14 -8.20 -0.41
N GLY A 168 -14.32 -7.58 -0.28
CA GLY A 168 -14.78 -6.58 -1.23
C GLY A 168 -14.01 -5.26 -1.12
N TYR A 169 -13.75 -4.59 -2.23
CA TYR A 169 -13.20 -3.22 -2.25
C TYR A 169 -13.74 -2.43 -3.44
N TRP A 170 -13.56 -1.10 -3.45
CA TRP A 170 -13.85 -0.24 -4.61
C TRP A 170 -12.59 0.03 -5.39
N ASP A 171 -12.57 -0.23 -6.69
CA ASP A 171 -11.46 0.17 -7.54
C ASP A 171 -11.48 1.69 -7.85
N PHE A 172 -10.47 2.17 -8.57
CA PHE A 172 -10.37 3.57 -8.96
C PHE A 172 -11.45 4.00 -9.98
N ASP A 173 -12.11 3.06 -10.65
CA ASP A 173 -13.29 3.32 -11.49
C ASP A 173 -14.59 3.37 -10.67
N GLY A 174 -14.53 3.15 -9.35
CA GLY A 174 -15.69 3.07 -8.49
C GLY A 174 -16.51 1.79 -8.68
N LYS A 175 -15.90 0.71 -9.18
CA LYS A 175 -16.54 -0.61 -9.33
C LYS A 175 -16.15 -1.53 -8.17
N PRO A 176 -17.08 -2.39 -7.71
CA PRO A 176 -16.79 -3.32 -6.63
C PRO A 176 -15.96 -4.49 -7.16
N GLN A 177 -14.84 -4.73 -6.50
CA GLN A 177 -13.92 -5.82 -6.78
C GLN A 177 -13.75 -6.71 -5.55
N ILE A 178 -13.11 -7.88 -5.75
CA ILE A 178 -12.65 -8.72 -4.65
C ILE A 178 -11.13 -8.73 -4.61
N GLY A 179 -10.58 -8.70 -3.40
CA GLY A 179 -9.15 -8.74 -3.14
C GLY A 179 -8.80 -9.86 -2.18
N GLU A 180 -7.53 -10.25 -2.17
CA GLU A 180 -7.01 -11.37 -1.39
C GLU A 180 -5.84 -10.90 -0.50
N LEU A 181 -5.84 -11.30 0.77
CA LEU A 181 -4.77 -10.98 1.73
C LEU A 181 -4.44 -12.21 2.57
N VAL A 182 -3.20 -12.27 3.07
CA VAL A 182 -2.82 -13.17 4.15
C VAL A 182 -2.38 -12.32 5.34
N VAL A 183 -2.92 -12.61 6.53
CA VAL A 183 -2.64 -11.87 7.78
C VAL A 183 -2.47 -12.83 8.94
N HIS A 184 -1.95 -12.35 10.06
CA HIS A 184 -1.94 -13.11 11.30
C HIS A 184 -3.38 -13.41 11.75
N ARG A 185 -3.66 -14.66 12.12
CA ARG A 185 -5.00 -15.15 12.44
C ARG A 185 -5.72 -14.31 13.51
N LYS A 186 -5.00 -13.88 14.55
CA LYS A 186 -5.52 -12.98 15.60
C LYS A 186 -5.99 -11.60 15.09
N LEU A 187 -5.54 -11.17 13.91
CA LEU A 187 -5.92 -9.88 13.30
C LEU A 187 -6.98 -10.01 12.21
N ALA A 188 -7.44 -11.23 11.88
CA ALA A 188 -8.38 -11.46 10.78
C ALA A 188 -9.66 -10.62 10.91
N LEU A 189 -10.30 -10.61 12.09
CA LEU A 189 -11.52 -9.82 12.32
C LEU A 189 -11.25 -8.31 12.23
N ALA A 190 -10.15 -7.85 12.82
CA ALA A 190 -9.76 -6.43 12.77
C ALA A 190 -9.56 -5.97 11.32
N MET A 191 -8.87 -6.77 10.51
CA MET A 191 -8.62 -6.47 9.11
C MET A 191 -9.92 -6.48 8.28
N VAL A 192 -10.73 -7.54 8.37
CA VAL A 192 -12.01 -7.64 7.63
C VAL A 192 -12.93 -6.46 7.95
N THR A 193 -13.04 -6.07 9.22
CA THR A 193 -13.92 -4.97 9.64
C THR A 193 -13.37 -3.60 9.27
N ALA A 194 -12.04 -3.38 9.30
CA ALA A 194 -11.42 -2.16 8.80
C ALA A 194 -11.71 -1.97 7.30
N PHE A 195 -11.58 -3.05 6.50
CA PHE A 195 -11.94 -3.00 5.07
C PHE A 195 -13.43 -2.77 4.84
N GLY A 196 -14.30 -3.26 5.72
CA GLY A 196 -15.72 -2.93 5.70
C GLY A 196 -15.99 -1.42 5.87
N GLU A 197 -15.24 -0.76 6.76
CA GLU A 197 -15.32 0.70 6.92
C GLU A 197 -14.75 1.45 5.71
N LEU A 198 -13.61 1.01 5.16
CA LEU A 198 -13.05 1.57 3.92
C LEU A 198 -14.05 1.47 2.75
N TYR A 199 -14.76 0.34 2.65
CA TYR A 199 -15.79 0.12 1.64
C TYR A 199 -16.96 1.08 1.78
N ALA A 200 -17.46 1.28 3.01
CA ALA A 200 -18.52 2.24 3.31
C ALA A 200 -18.08 3.69 3.00
N LEU A 201 -16.80 4.00 3.24
CA LEU A 201 -16.18 5.29 2.91
C LEU A 201 -15.89 5.47 1.40
N ARG A 202 -16.19 4.49 0.55
CA ARG A 202 -15.86 4.48 -0.89
C ARG A 202 -14.36 4.71 -1.15
N PHE A 203 -13.49 4.24 -0.26
CA PHE A 203 -12.05 4.37 -0.43
C PHE A 203 -11.56 3.50 -1.59
N SER A 204 -10.93 4.13 -2.58
CA SER A 204 -10.41 3.45 -3.78
C SER A 204 -9.13 2.68 -3.50
N ILE A 205 -9.08 1.44 -3.97
CA ILE A 205 -7.90 0.57 -3.93
C ILE A 205 -7.61 0.10 -5.36
N ASP A 206 -6.37 0.20 -5.82
CA ASP A 206 -6.06 -0.15 -7.22
C ASP A 206 -6.18 -1.65 -7.44
N ARG A 207 -5.51 -2.41 -6.58
CA ARG A 207 -5.55 -3.87 -6.56
C ARG A 207 -5.17 -4.41 -5.19
N MET A 208 -5.55 -5.65 -4.96
CA MET A 208 -5.27 -6.39 -3.74
C MET A 208 -5.12 -7.87 -4.08
N GLU A 209 -3.90 -8.23 -4.47
CA GLU A 209 -3.51 -9.56 -4.90
C GLU A 209 -2.46 -10.17 -3.96
N PRO A 210 -2.42 -11.50 -3.84
CA PRO A 210 -1.38 -12.17 -3.05
C PRO A 210 0.01 -11.86 -3.59
N ILE A 211 1.00 -11.72 -2.70
CA ILE A 211 2.39 -11.36 -3.06
C ILE A 211 3.04 -12.41 -3.98
N GLU A 212 2.49 -13.62 -4.00
CA GLU A 212 2.85 -14.74 -4.86
C GLU A 212 2.71 -14.39 -6.35
N ARG A 213 1.81 -13.48 -6.72
CA ARG A 213 1.68 -12.96 -8.09
C ARG A 213 2.90 -12.18 -8.56
N TYR A 214 3.70 -11.71 -7.61
CA TYR A 214 4.92 -10.95 -7.81
C TYR A 214 6.16 -11.78 -7.44
N ASP A 215 6.03 -13.11 -7.32
CA ASP A 215 7.12 -14.02 -6.94
C ASP A 215 7.71 -13.72 -5.55
N GLY A 216 6.91 -13.13 -4.64
CA GLY A 216 7.38 -12.70 -3.31
C GLY A 216 8.18 -11.39 -3.33
N ASP A 217 8.33 -10.75 -4.49
CA ASP A 217 9.07 -9.51 -4.68
C ASP A 217 8.23 -8.29 -4.26
N ASP A 218 8.66 -7.68 -3.16
CA ASP A 218 8.03 -6.52 -2.54
C ASP A 218 8.08 -5.28 -3.44
N ASP A 219 9.20 -5.05 -4.12
CA ASP A 219 9.40 -3.88 -4.99
C ASP A 219 8.51 -4.00 -6.23
N ARG A 220 8.40 -5.20 -6.84
CA ARG A 220 7.48 -5.44 -7.97
C ARG A 220 6.01 -5.26 -7.58
N SER A 221 5.63 -5.70 -6.38
CA SER A 221 4.28 -5.53 -5.83
C SER A 221 3.96 -4.04 -5.61
N MET A 222 4.88 -3.30 -4.97
CA MET A 222 4.72 -1.85 -4.76
C MET A 222 4.66 -1.08 -6.08
N GLU A 223 5.53 -1.40 -7.05
CA GLU A 223 5.56 -0.75 -8.36
C GLU A 223 4.29 -1.00 -9.19
N ALA A 224 3.59 -2.10 -8.90
CA ALA A 224 2.27 -2.43 -9.44
C ALA A 224 1.11 -1.82 -8.64
N ASN A 225 1.39 -1.03 -7.60
CA ASN A 225 0.40 -0.42 -6.71
C ASN A 225 -0.47 -1.44 -5.94
N ASN A 226 0.09 -2.62 -5.65
CA ASN A 226 -0.64 -3.69 -4.99
C ASN A 226 -0.75 -3.49 -3.48
N THR A 227 -1.98 -3.56 -2.96
CA THR A 227 -2.24 -3.63 -1.52
C THR A 227 -1.94 -5.04 -1.02
N SER A 228 -0.99 -5.18 -0.09
CA SER A 228 -0.52 -6.50 0.37
C SER A 228 -0.15 -6.50 1.86
N ALA A 229 -0.22 -7.68 2.51
CA ALA A 229 -0.07 -7.81 3.96
C ALA A 229 1.07 -8.76 4.39
N PHE A 230 0.93 -10.07 4.21
CA PHE A 230 1.98 -11.01 4.61
C PHE A 230 3.06 -11.17 3.52
N ASN A 231 4.32 -11.01 3.90
CA ASN A 231 5.49 -11.42 3.12
C ASN A 231 6.67 -11.66 4.09
N CYS A 232 7.15 -12.90 4.21
CA CYS A 232 8.23 -13.25 5.11
C CYS A 232 9.59 -12.83 4.56
N ARG A 233 10.04 -11.66 4.98
CA ARG A 233 11.29 -11.02 4.55
C ARG A 233 11.95 -10.24 5.68
N ASP A 234 13.24 -10.02 5.52
CA ASP A 234 13.94 -9.07 6.37
C ASP A 234 13.48 -7.64 6.05
N VAL A 235 13.68 -6.74 7.01
CA VAL A 235 13.59 -5.29 6.76
C VAL A 235 14.66 -4.93 5.72
N ALA A 236 14.29 -4.10 4.74
CA ALA A 236 15.20 -3.68 3.69
C ALA A 236 16.50 -3.12 4.27
N GLY A 237 17.65 -3.68 3.85
CA GLY A 237 18.97 -3.29 4.33
C GLY A 237 19.33 -3.76 5.74
N ARG A 238 18.55 -4.65 6.37
CA ARG A 238 18.80 -5.17 7.73
C ARG A 238 18.66 -6.71 7.78
N PRO A 239 19.65 -7.47 7.27
CA PRO A 239 19.61 -8.93 7.27
C PRO A 239 19.42 -9.51 8.68
N GLY A 240 18.55 -10.52 8.80
CA GLY A 240 18.21 -11.18 10.07
C GLY A 240 17.23 -10.42 10.96
N VAL A 241 16.75 -9.25 10.54
CA VAL A 241 15.70 -8.51 11.25
C VAL A 241 14.40 -8.61 10.45
N PHE A 242 13.48 -9.46 10.89
CA PHE A 242 12.19 -9.62 10.20
C PHE A 242 11.38 -8.34 10.15
N SER A 243 10.82 -8.06 8.97
CA SER A 243 9.76 -7.05 8.77
C SER A 243 8.48 -7.45 9.51
N ASN A 244 7.65 -6.48 9.91
CA ASN A 244 6.33 -6.75 10.50
C ASN A 244 5.37 -7.45 9.51
N HIS A 245 5.59 -7.32 8.20
CA HIS A 245 4.93 -8.16 7.18
C HIS A 245 5.21 -9.66 7.38
N SER A 246 6.37 -10.04 7.92
CA SER A 246 6.73 -11.45 8.20
C SER A 246 5.94 -12.05 9.34
N TYR A 247 5.34 -11.22 10.19
CA TYR A 247 4.49 -11.65 11.28
C TYR A 247 3.01 -11.64 10.89
N GLY A 248 2.67 -11.20 9.68
CA GLY A 248 1.29 -11.01 9.24
C GLY A 248 0.58 -9.87 9.98
N THR A 249 1.34 -8.92 10.54
CA THR A 249 0.80 -7.84 11.37
C THR A 249 0.84 -6.47 10.71
N ALA A 250 1.23 -6.43 9.43
CA ALA A 250 1.31 -5.21 8.65
C ALA A 250 0.51 -5.33 7.35
N ILE A 251 0.17 -4.17 6.79
CA ILE A 251 -0.43 -4.02 5.47
C ILE A 251 0.10 -2.74 4.82
N ASP A 252 0.43 -2.84 3.54
CA ASP A 252 0.74 -1.70 2.67
C ASP A 252 -0.46 -1.45 1.75
N ILE A 253 -1.00 -0.23 1.72
CA ILE A 253 -2.19 0.13 0.92
C ILE A 253 -1.81 1.15 -0.17
N ASN A 254 -2.13 0.81 -1.43
CA ASN A 254 -1.86 1.62 -2.61
C ASN A 254 -0.45 2.28 -2.60
N PRO A 255 0.64 1.50 -2.67
CA PRO A 255 2.02 1.99 -2.62
C PRO A 255 2.33 3.20 -3.52
N VAL A 256 1.75 3.30 -4.71
CA VAL A 256 1.94 4.45 -5.61
C VAL A 256 1.28 5.70 -5.05
N GLN A 257 0.05 5.62 -4.54
CA GLN A 257 -0.58 6.74 -3.85
C GLN A 257 0.11 7.08 -2.52
N ASN A 258 0.71 6.08 -1.87
CA ASN A 258 1.22 6.18 -0.50
C ASN A 258 2.69 5.74 -0.39
N PRO A 259 3.63 6.42 -1.05
CA PRO A 259 5.01 5.97 -1.14
C PRO A 259 5.75 6.05 0.21
N PHE A 260 6.76 5.19 0.35
CA PHE A 260 7.79 5.30 1.37
C PHE A 260 8.83 6.37 1.00
N LEU A 261 9.19 7.21 1.97
CA LEU A 261 10.11 8.34 1.88
C LEU A 261 11.23 8.20 2.89
N VAL A 262 12.48 8.32 2.41
CA VAL A 262 13.63 8.42 3.30
C VAL A 262 14.68 9.38 2.73
N PRO A 263 15.20 10.34 3.53
CA PRO A 263 16.32 11.17 3.08
C PRO A 263 17.57 10.32 2.83
N LYS A 264 18.26 10.57 1.72
CA LYS A 264 19.52 9.91 1.38
C LYS A 264 20.60 10.33 2.38
N ASN A 265 21.37 9.37 2.90
CA ASN A 265 22.39 9.65 3.91
C ASN A 265 23.47 10.61 3.37
N GLU A 266 23.80 10.48 2.10
CA GLU A 266 24.83 11.22 1.38
C GLU A 266 24.39 12.68 1.20
N ALA A 267 23.12 12.90 0.88
CA ALA A 267 22.54 14.25 0.82
C ALA A 267 22.54 14.91 2.20
N LEU A 268 22.15 14.18 3.26
CA LEU A 268 22.20 14.73 4.62
C LEU A 268 23.63 15.02 5.07
N LYS A 269 24.61 14.17 4.76
CA LYS A 269 26.03 14.40 5.06
C LYS A 269 26.56 15.65 4.36
N ALA A 270 26.18 15.89 3.11
CA ALA A 270 26.52 17.12 2.39
C ALA A 270 25.95 18.39 3.06
N LEU A 271 24.86 18.26 3.81
CA LEU A 271 24.26 19.32 4.62
C LEU A 271 24.83 19.43 6.05
N GLY A 272 25.78 18.57 6.42
CA GLY A 272 26.43 18.57 7.74
C GLY A 272 25.88 17.56 8.75
N TRP A 273 25.08 16.57 8.32
CA TRP A 273 24.62 15.49 9.21
C TRP A 273 25.79 14.60 9.64
N ASN A 274 25.92 14.39 10.95
CA ASN A 274 27.03 13.62 11.53
C ASN A 274 26.90 12.08 11.36
N GLY A 275 25.75 11.60 10.86
CA GLY A 275 25.47 10.19 10.64
C GLY A 275 25.03 9.39 11.88
N THR A 276 24.98 10.00 13.06
CA THR A 276 24.61 9.36 14.32
C THR A 276 23.36 9.96 14.96
N GLU A 277 23.12 11.26 14.77
CA GLU A 277 21.88 11.91 15.21
C GLU A 277 20.68 11.43 14.38
N LYS A 278 19.48 11.51 14.95
CA LYS A 278 18.25 11.21 14.23
C LYS A 278 18.08 12.19 13.06
N LYS A 279 17.67 11.68 11.90
CA LYS A 279 17.45 12.49 10.69
C LYS A 279 16.43 13.59 10.94
N ALA A 280 15.37 13.29 11.68
CA ALA A 280 14.34 14.27 12.04
C ALA A 280 14.94 15.46 12.81
N ASP A 281 15.69 15.17 13.87
CA ASP A 281 16.26 16.20 14.74
C ASP A 281 17.29 17.06 13.99
N PHE A 282 18.07 16.45 13.08
CA PHE A 282 18.95 17.19 12.16
C PHE A 282 18.18 18.15 11.26
N LEU A 283 17.13 17.65 10.59
CA LEU A 283 16.33 18.43 9.66
C LEU A 283 15.55 19.56 10.35
N GLU A 284 15.09 19.36 11.58
CA GLU A 284 14.47 20.42 12.38
C GLU A 284 15.43 21.57 12.66
N ARG A 285 16.71 21.28 12.93
CA ARG A 285 17.75 22.33 13.08
C ARG A 285 18.01 23.09 11.77
N LEU A 286 17.70 22.49 10.63
CA LEU A 286 17.74 23.15 9.32
C LEU A 286 16.47 23.95 9.01
N GLY A 287 15.51 24.01 9.94
CA GLY A 287 14.27 24.80 9.81
C GLY A 287 13.08 24.05 9.22
N TYR A 288 13.14 22.72 9.09
CA TYR A 288 11.98 21.91 8.73
C TYR A 288 11.01 21.76 9.92
N PRO A 289 9.70 21.60 9.68
CA PRO A 289 8.71 21.53 10.76
C PRO A 289 8.90 20.28 11.62
N HIS A 290 8.50 20.36 12.90
CA HIS A 290 8.58 19.22 13.83
C HIS A 290 7.64 18.06 13.44
N ILE A 291 6.42 18.40 13.01
CA ILE A 291 5.46 17.42 12.47
C ILE A 291 5.72 17.30 10.98
N GLY A 292 5.84 16.08 10.48
CA GLY A 292 6.08 15.82 9.06
C GLY A 292 7.46 16.29 8.57
N THR A 293 8.48 16.35 9.43
CA THR A 293 9.83 16.85 9.09
C THR A 293 10.39 16.22 7.81
N VAL A 294 10.40 14.89 7.75
CA VAL A 294 10.93 14.15 6.59
C VAL A 294 10.03 14.31 5.37
N ALA A 295 8.71 14.33 5.55
CA ALA A 295 7.77 14.56 4.46
C ALA A 295 8.03 15.93 3.82
N SER A 296 8.10 17.00 4.62
CA SER A 296 8.38 18.37 4.16
C SER A 296 9.76 18.49 3.51
N PHE A 297 10.77 17.81 4.04
CA PHE A 297 12.09 17.74 3.41
C PHE A 297 12.00 17.07 2.04
N CYS A 298 11.38 15.90 1.94
CA CYS A 298 11.31 15.16 0.69
C CYS A 298 10.41 15.80 -0.37
N GLU A 299 9.36 16.52 0.04
CA GLU A 299 8.53 17.30 -0.87
C GLU A 299 9.32 18.48 -1.48
N LYS A 300 10.07 19.22 -0.66
CA LYS A 300 10.86 20.38 -1.12
C LYS A 300 12.17 20.01 -1.80
N GLN A 301 12.74 18.87 -1.43
CA GLN A 301 14.08 18.42 -1.84
C GLN A 301 14.02 16.98 -2.38
N VAL A 302 13.12 16.72 -3.33
CA VAL A 302 12.85 15.39 -3.90
C VAL A 302 14.13 14.65 -4.31
N ALA A 303 15.07 15.33 -4.96
CA ALA A 303 16.33 14.73 -5.41
C ALA A 303 17.18 14.15 -4.26
N ASN A 304 17.00 14.68 -3.05
CA ASN A 304 17.71 14.26 -1.83
C ASN A 304 16.99 13.13 -1.07
N CYS A 305 15.86 12.63 -1.57
CA CYS A 305 15.13 11.53 -0.98
C CYS A 305 15.06 10.31 -1.89
N ARG A 306 14.96 9.14 -1.29
CA ARG A 306 14.46 7.93 -1.95
C ARG A 306 12.94 7.92 -1.76
N VAL A 307 12.22 7.78 -2.87
CA VAL A 307 10.76 7.61 -2.93
C VAL A 307 10.50 6.23 -3.52
N SER A 308 9.70 5.41 -2.83
CA SER A 308 9.46 4.02 -3.19
C SER A 308 7.97 3.70 -3.09
N PRO A 309 7.29 3.28 -4.18
CA PRO A 309 7.79 3.25 -5.57
C PRO A 309 8.04 4.67 -6.11
N SER A 310 8.90 4.80 -7.13
CA SER A 310 9.22 6.10 -7.73
C SER A 310 8.02 6.74 -8.43
N LYS A 311 7.07 5.93 -8.92
CA LYS A 311 5.76 6.38 -9.42
C LYS A 311 4.94 7.17 -8.40
N GLY A 312 5.27 7.09 -7.11
CA GLY A 312 4.58 7.85 -6.07
C GLY A 312 4.98 9.32 -5.95
N LEU A 313 5.98 9.78 -6.74
CA LEU A 313 6.42 11.17 -6.76
C LEU A 313 5.30 12.21 -6.93
N PRO A 314 4.29 12.03 -7.80
CA PRO A 314 3.21 13.01 -7.96
C PRO A 314 2.32 13.16 -6.71
N PHE A 315 2.40 12.21 -5.78
CA PHE A 315 1.56 12.20 -4.59
C PHE A 315 2.27 12.79 -3.36
N LEU A 316 3.52 13.25 -3.44
CA LEU A 316 4.23 13.74 -2.25
C LEU A 316 3.52 14.92 -1.57
N ASP A 317 2.91 15.81 -2.36
CA ASP A 317 2.02 16.85 -1.85
C ASP A 317 0.70 16.23 -1.36
N ARG A 318 0.55 16.17 -0.05
CA ARG A 318 -0.64 15.62 0.63
C ARG A 318 -1.77 16.65 0.78
N THR A 319 -1.56 17.90 0.36
CA THR A 319 -2.59 18.95 0.42
C THR A 319 -3.57 18.87 -0.75
N ASN A 320 -3.21 18.16 -1.82
CA ASN A 320 -4.08 17.87 -2.95
C ASN A 320 -4.73 16.48 -2.79
N PRO A 321 -6.02 16.40 -2.39
CA PRO A 321 -6.69 15.13 -2.20
C PRO A 321 -6.80 14.37 -3.52
N ALA A 322 -6.45 13.09 -3.51
CA ALA A 322 -6.64 12.17 -4.62
C ALA A 322 -7.20 10.83 -4.13
N PRO A 323 -7.92 10.07 -4.97
CA PRO A 323 -8.43 8.76 -4.59
C PRO A 323 -7.30 7.83 -4.13
N GLY A 324 -7.56 7.05 -3.09
CA GLY A 324 -6.62 6.05 -2.58
C GLY A 324 -5.48 6.57 -1.70
N LEU A 325 -5.44 7.88 -1.38
CA LEU A 325 -4.47 8.46 -0.44
C LEU A 325 -4.83 8.16 1.01
N LEU A 326 -3.87 7.64 1.77
CA LEU A 326 -3.93 7.57 3.22
C LEU A 326 -3.54 8.94 3.80
N VAL A 327 -4.50 9.57 4.49
CA VAL A 327 -4.35 10.83 5.23
C VAL A 327 -5.08 10.72 6.56
N GLU A 328 -4.72 11.58 7.52
CA GLU A 328 -5.43 11.65 8.81
C GLU A 328 -6.93 11.82 8.61
N GLY A 329 -7.72 10.92 9.19
CA GLY A 329 -9.16 10.90 9.02
C GLY A 329 -9.77 9.51 9.18
N PRO A 330 -11.04 9.33 8.75
CA PRO A 330 -11.82 8.11 8.99
C PRO A 330 -11.17 6.84 8.44
N VAL A 331 -10.49 6.91 7.28
CA VAL A 331 -9.81 5.76 6.68
C VAL A 331 -8.70 5.23 7.59
N LEU A 332 -7.84 6.11 8.12
CA LEU A 332 -6.82 5.69 9.08
C LEU A 332 -7.43 5.27 10.42
N GLN A 333 -8.49 5.94 10.88
CA GLN A 333 -9.20 5.57 12.10
C GLN A 333 -9.78 4.15 12.06
N ALA A 334 -10.19 3.67 10.87
CA ALA A 334 -10.63 2.30 10.68
C ALA A 334 -9.55 1.28 11.09
N PHE A 335 -8.27 1.61 10.94
CA PHE A 335 -7.16 0.77 11.39
C PHE A 335 -6.70 1.12 12.82
N THR A 336 -6.50 2.41 13.12
CA THR A 336 -5.87 2.83 14.38
C THR A 336 -6.75 2.57 15.61
N SER A 337 -8.08 2.62 15.46
CA SER A 337 -9.03 2.19 16.51
C SER A 337 -8.91 0.71 16.88
N ARG A 338 -8.26 -0.09 16.01
CA ARG A 338 -8.01 -1.54 16.18
C ARG A 338 -6.56 -1.83 16.56
N GLY A 339 -5.80 -0.81 16.98
CA GLY A 339 -4.44 -0.94 17.51
C GLY A 339 -3.32 -0.90 16.46
N PHE A 340 -3.65 -0.64 15.20
CA PHE A 340 -2.64 -0.37 14.16
C PHE A 340 -2.01 1.01 14.39
N GLU A 341 -0.72 1.11 14.08
CA GLU A 341 0.05 2.34 13.99
C GLU A 341 0.31 2.64 12.51
N TRP A 342 0.34 3.91 12.14
CA TRP A 342 0.56 4.32 10.76
C TRP A 342 1.99 4.81 10.53
N GLY A 343 2.65 4.24 9.51
CA GLY A 343 4.02 4.60 9.12
C GLY A 343 4.17 6.03 8.59
N GLY A 344 3.06 6.67 8.22
CA GLY A 344 3.04 8.09 7.84
C GLY A 344 3.49 9.04 8.97
N LEU A 345 3.45 8.59 10.23
CA LEU A 345 3.85 9.38 11.40
C LEU A 345 5.29 9.14 11.86
N TRP A 346 6.05 8.28 11.17
CA TRP A 346 7.44 8.02 11.52
C TRP A 346 8.32 9.26 11.26
N ARG A 347 9.27 9.53 12.17
CA ARG A 347 10.07 10.77 12.13
C ARG A 347 11.35 10.67 11.29
N ASN A 348 11.98 9.50 11.21
CA ASN A 348 13.29 9.34 10.51
C ASN A 348 13.17 8.86 9.05
N SER A 349 11.98 8.41 8.69
CA SER A 349 11.50 8.00 7.38
C SER A 349 9.98 8.09 7.47
N VAL A 350 9.28 8.18 6.35
CA VAL A 350 7.82 8.22 6.31
C VAL A 350 7.37 7.06 5.44
N ASP A 351 6.46 6.23 5.93
CA ASP A 351 5.94 5.08 5.17
C ASP A 351 4.43 5.19 5.05
N TYR A 352 3.96 5.96 4.06
CA TYR A 352 2.54 6.31 3.97
C TYR A 352 1.64 5.10 3.70
N GLN A 353 2.13 4.10 2.98
CA GLN A 353 1.39 2.87 2.66
C GLN A 353 1.19 2.01 3.91
N HIS A 354 2.08 2.12 4.88
CA HIS A 354 2.30 1.09 5.88
C HIS A 354 1.46 1.29 7.15
N LEU A 355 0.71 0.26 7.52
CA LEU A 355 -0.04 0.15 8.76
C LEU A 355 0.36 -1.12 9.49
N GLU A 356 0.68 -1.05 10.78
CA GLU A 356 1.16 -2.22 11.52
C GLU A 356 0.64 -2.31 12.96
N VAL A 357 0.42 -3.54 13.41
CA VAL A 357 0.37 -3.87 14.85
C VAL A 357 1.73 -4.45 15.24
N LYS A 358 2.33 -3.95 16.32
CA LYS A 358 3.58 -4.50 16.84
C LYS A 358 3.39 -5.99 17.20
N PRO A 359 4.22 -6.92 16.71
CA PRO A 359 4.05 -8.36 16.98
C PRO A 359 4.02 -8.71 18.49
N ALA A 360 4.69 -7.92 19.33
CA ALA A 360 4.64 -8.08 20.79
C ALA A 360 3.22 -7.94 21.39
N LYS A 361 2.31 -7.19 20.73
CA LYS A 361 0.92 -7.02 21.15
C LYS A 361 0.04 -8.24 20.79
N LEU A 362 0.55 -9.20 20.02
CA LEU A 362 -0.18 -10.42 19.66
C LEU A 362 0.06 -11.60 20.62
N ARG A 363 0.88 -11.43 21.66
CA ARG A 363 1.20 -12.51 22.60
C ARG A 363 0.01 -12.85 23.48
#